data_AF-A0A7C3K483-F1
#
_entry.id   AF-A0A7C3K483-F1
#
_cell.length_a   1.000
_cell.length_b   1.000
_cell.length_c   1.000
_cell.angle_alpha   90.00
_cell.angle_beta   90.00
_cell.angle_gamma   90.00
#
_symmetry.space_group_name_H-M   'P 1'
#
loop_
_entity.id
_entity.type
_entity.pdbx_description
1 polymer ?
#
loop_
_entity_poly.entity_id
_entity_poly.type
_entity_poly.pdbx_seq_one_letter_code
_entity_poly.pdbx_strand_id
1 'polypeptide(L)' 'METTEGGQKRCAYCGRYYKPDARARKTQKSCSDAKCRAKRKRESQRKWTEANPDYFKGRYSEVKE' A
#
# COMPACT_ATOMS: atom_id res chain seq x y z
N MET A 1 -13.69 12.07 -7.51
CA MET A 1 -12.88 11.77 -6.31
C MET A 1 -12.91 13.02 -5.43
N GLU A 2 -13.73 13.00 -4.39
CA GLU A 2 -14.05 14.15 -3.55
C GLU A 2 -12.80 14.62 -2.77
N THR A 3 -12.19 15.72 -3.24
CA THR A 3 -11.25 16.51 -2.44
C THR A 3 -12.06 17.64 -1.82
N THR A 4 -12.44 17.48 -0.56
CA THR A 4 -13.03 18.58 0.22
C THR A 4 -12.01 19.73 0.33
N GLU A 5 -12.50 20.95 0.36
CA GLU A 5 -11.78 22.22 0.16
C GLU A 5 -10.56 22.49 1.08
N GLY A 6 -10.23 21.59 2.02
CA GLY A 6 -9.01 21.62 2.84
C GLY A 6 -7.87 20.71 2.35
N GLY A 7 -8.01 20.06 1.19
CA GLY A 7 -7.00 19.13 0.67
C GLY A 7 -6.77 17.91 1.57
N GLN A 8 -7.73 17.59 2.43
CA GLN A 8 -7.76 16.43 3.30
C GLN A 8 -8.36 15.23 2.54
N LYS A 9 -7.89 14.03 2.85
CA LYS A 9 -8.42 12.77 2.32
C LYS A 9 -8.89 11.89 3.45
N ARG A 10 -9.86 11.03 3.16
CA ARG A 10 -10.29 9.97 4.08
C ARG A 10 -9.34 8.78 3.99
N CYS A 11 -8.87 8.28 5.14
CA CYS A 11 -8.04 7.09 5.17
C CYS A 11 -8.87 5.85 4.86
N ALA A 12 -8.41 5.03 3.90
CA ALA A 12 -9.08 3.80 3.52
C ALA A 12 -9.10 2.70 4.61
N TYR A 13 -8.31 2.87 5.69
CA TYR A 13 -8.13 1.85 6.73
C TYR A 13 -8.83 2.19 8.04
N CYS A 14 -8.71 3.44 8.51
CA CYS A 14 -9.33 3.89 9.76
C CYS A 14 -10.47 4.88 9.56
N GLY A 15 -10.74 5.31 8.32
CA GLY A 15 -11.83 6.22 8.00
C GLY A 15 -11.63 7.67 8.45
N ARG A 16 -10.56 8.01 9.18
CA ARG A 16 -10.27 9.38 9.62
C ARG A 16 -9.82 10.26 8.45
N TYR A 17 -10.13 11.55 8.52
CA TYR A 17 -9.56 12.54 7.62
C TYR A 17 -8.10 12.81 7.99
N TYR A 18 -7.25 12.95 6.98
CA TYR A 18 -5.83 13.27 7.14
C TYR A 18 -5.38 14.19 6.01
N LYS A 19 -4.33 14.98 6.27
CA LYS A 19 -3.65 15.74 5.22
C LYS A 19 -2.63 14.80 4.53
N PRO A 20 -2.83 14.44 3.26
CA PRO A 20 -1.86 13.63 2.53
C PRO A 20 -0.57 14.42 2.30
N ASP A 21 0.54 13.68 2.19
CA ASP A 21 1.83 14.23 1.78
C ASP A 21 1.71 14.88 0.40
N ALA A 22 2.31 16.06 0.22
CA ALA A 22 2.24 16.84 -1.01
C ALA A 22 2.70 16.04 -2.25
N ARG A 23 3.75 15.23 -2.10
CA ARG A 23 4.33 14.40 -3.18
C ARG A 23 3.47 13.18 -3.48
N ALA A 24 2.75 12.68 -2.48
CA ALA A 24 1.91 11.49 -2.59
C ALA A 24 0.41 11.80 -2.61
N ARG A 25 -0.02 13.06 -2.80
CA ARG A 25 -1.46 13.45 -2.73
C ARG A 25 -2.36 12.57 -3.59
N LYS A 26 -1.89 12.22 -4.80
CA LYS A 26 -2.64 11.39 -5.75
C LYS A 26 -2.67 9.91 -5.32
N THR A 27 -1.55 9.39 -4.81
CA THR A 27 -1.34 7.94 -4.58
C THR A 27 -1.55 7.49 -3.13
N GLN A 28 -1.49 8.40 -2.15
CA GLN A 28 -1.64 8.08 -0.74
C GLN A 28 -3.09 7.69 -0.42
N LYS A 29 -3.23 6.48 0.14
CA LYS A 29 -4.51 5.85 0.50
C LYS A 29 -4.72 5.73 2.03
N SER A 30 -3.64 5.81 2.81
CA SER A 30 -3.66 5.72 4.27
C SER A 30 -3.12 6.97 4.93
N CYS A 31 -3.59 7.27 6.14
CA CYS A 31 -2.95 8.25 7.00
C CYS A 31 -1.55 7.78 7.44
N SER A 32 -0.83 8.64 8.16
CA SER A 32 0.52 8.40 8.69
C SER A 32 0.57 7.42 9.88
N ASP A 33 -0.60 7.04 10.43
CA ASP A 33 -0.69 6.07 11.53
C ASP A 33 0.00 4.74 11.16
N ALA A 34 0.88 4.27 12.05
CA ALA A 34 1.66 3.06 11.84
C ALA A 34 0.78 1.82 11.58
N LYS A 35 -0.37 1.70 12.26
CA LYS A 35 -1.31 0.58 12.06
C LYS A 35 -1.90 0.61 10.65
N CYS A 36 -2.27 1.79 10.16
CA CYS A 36 -2.84 1.95 8.82
C CYS A 36 -1.79 1.70 7.72
N ARG A 37 -0.55 2.18 7.93
CA ARG A 37 0.57 1.92 7.01
C ARG A 37 0.92 0.42 6.96
N ALA A 38 0.94 -0.26 8.10
CA ALA A 38 1.19 -1.70 8.18
C ALA A 38 0.11 -2.51 7.44
N LYS A 39 -1.17 -2.21 7.67
CA LYS A 39 -2.29 -2.83 6.92
C LYS A 39 -2.14 -2.63 5.42
N ARG A 40 -1.87 -1.40 4.98
CA ARG A 40 -1.63 -1.06 3.57
C ARG A 40 -0.48 -1.86 2.98
N LYS A 41 0.65 -1.95 3.69
CA LYS A 41 1.82 -2.71 3.23
C LYS A 41 1.48 -4.19 3.07
N ARG A 42 0.79 -4.80 4.05
CA ARG A 42 0.38 -6.21 4.01
C ARG A 42 -0.55 -6.50 2.83
N GLU A 43 -1.55 -5.66 2.59
CA GLU A 43 -2.45 -5.82 1.44
C GLU A 43 -1.72 -5.67 0.11
N SER A 44 -0.85 -4.68 0.00
CA SER A 44 -0.03 -4.47 -1.20
C SER A 44 0.87 -5.66 -1.47
N GLN A 45 1.50 -6.21 -0.42
CA GLN A 45 2.32 -7.40 -0.53
C GLN A 45 1.47 -8.59 -0.99
N ARG A 46 0.32 -8.84 -0.35
CA ARG A 46 -0.56 -9.96 -0.69
C ARG A 46 -1.00 -9.91 -2.15
N LYS A 47 -1.50 -8.76 -2.61
CA LYS A 47 -1.91 -8.58 -4.02
C LYS A 47 -0.75 -8.82 -4.98
N TRP A 48 0.44 -8.37 -4.60
CA TRP A 48 1.62 -8.56 -5.44
C TRP A 48 2.07 -10.03 -5.47
N THR A 49 2.06 -10.73 -4.33
CA THR A 49 2.40 -12.17 -4.28
C THR A 49 1.38 -13.04 -5.01
N GLU A 50 0.09 -12.70 -4.92
CA GLU A 50 -0.98 -13.36 -5.68
C GLU A 50 -0.80 -13.18 -7.20
N ALA A 51 -0.36 -11.98 -7.62
CA ALA A 51 -0.08 -11.70 -9.03
C ALA A 51 1.27 -12.24 -9.52
N ASN A 52 2.21 -12.55 -8.62
CA ASN A 52 3.56 -13.03 -8.93
C ASN A 52 3.87 -14.31 -8.12
N PRO A 53 3.11 -15.40 -8.30
CA PRO A 53 3.24 -16.61 -7.49
C PRO A 53 4.61 -17.28 -7.64
N ASP A 54 5.25 -17.12 -8.79
CA ASP A 54 6.54 -17.74 -9.10
C ASP A 54 7.74 -16.86 -8.76
N TYR A 55 7.54 -15.63 -8.29
CA TYR A 55 8.65 -14.72 -7.97
C TYR A 55 9.58 -15.27 -6.89
N PHE A 56 9.02 -15.96 -5.89
CA PHE A 56 9.79 -16.59 -4.81
C PHE A 56 10.23 -18.02 -5.12
N LYS A 57 9.76 -18.60 -6.24
CA LYS A 57 10.28 -19.86 -6.76
C LYS A 57 11.57 -19.52 -7.51
N GLY A 58 12.63 -19.24 -6.75
CA GLY A 58 13.95 -19.07 -7.34
C GLY A 58 14.38 -20.32 -8.11
N ARG A 59 15.36 -20.15 -8.99
CA ARG A 59 16.10 -21.22 -9.71
C ARG A 59 16.93 -22.12 -8.78
N TYR A 60 16.56 -22.26 -7.50
CA TYR A 60 17.39 -22.94 -6.50
C TYR A 60 17.64 -24.41 -6.87
N SER A 61 16.70 -25.03 -7.59
CA SER A 61 16.87 -26.35 -8.17
C SER A 61 17.80 -26.39 -9.39
N GLU A 62 17.89 -25.31 -10.19
CA GLU A 62 18.74 -25.26 -11.40
C GLU A 62 20.20 -24.86 -11.11
N VAL A 63 20.49 -24.23 -9.96
CA VAL A 63 21.86 -23.77 -9.60
C VAL A 63 22.62 -24.84 -8.78
N LYS A 64 22.01 -26.01 -8.56
CA LYS A 64 22.51 -27.09 -7.69
C LYS A 64 22.88 -28.38 -8.43
N GLU A 65 23.06 -28.32 -9.76
CA GLU A 65 23.74 -29.36 -10.55
C GLU A 65 25.24 -29.09 -10.66
#